data_AF-A0A9D3ZW66-F1
#
_entry.id   AF-A0A9D3ZW66-F1
#
_cell.length_a   1.000
_cell.length_b   1.000
_cell.length_c   1.000
_cell.angle_alpha   90.00
_cell.angle_beta   90.00
_cell.angle_gamma   90.00
#
_symmetry.space_group_name_H-M   'P 1'
#
loop_
_entity.id
_entity.type
_entity.pdbx_description
1 polymer ?
#
loop_
_entity_poly.entity_id
_entity_poly.type
_entity_poly.pdbx_seq_one_letter_code
_entity_poly.pdbx_strand_id
1 'polypeptide(L)' 'MGGPALYSERKGDPALTGRHSPFPVTHQAAERWFYHMEKALESTPYIDADSKLKMMKFFRRTAFFLVAGDELKNENQRVP' A
#
# COMPACT_ATOMS: atom_id res chain seq x y z
N MET A 1 12.52 -2.93 1.88
CA MET A 1 13.56 -3.68 1.14
C MET A 1 14.91 -3.73 1.89
N GLY A 2 14.94 -3.89 3.21
CA GLY A 2 16.22 -4.07 3.93
C GLY A 2 17.19 -2.88 3.95
N GLY A 3 16.82 -1.71 3.41
CA GLY A 3 17.62 -0.48 3.56
C GLY A 3 17.53 0.11 4.97
N PRO A 4 18.25 1.23 5.22
CA PRO A 4 18.23 1.92 6.51
C PRO A 4 16.82 2.31 6.96
N ALA A 5 16.58 2.40 8.27
CA ALA A 5 15.28 2.60 8.88
C ALA A 5 14.78 4.07 8.84
N LEU A 6 15.06 4.79 7.74
CA LEU A 6 14.82 6.23 7.60
C LEU A 6 13.35 6.62 7.81
N TYR A 7 12.40 5.74 7.46
CA TYR A 7 10.99 5.98 7.74
C TYR A 7 10.73 6.03 9.25
N SER A 8 11.14 4.99 9.96
CA SER A 8 10.85 4.84 11.40
C SER A 8 11.59 5.88 12.23
N GLU A 9 12.84 6.19 11.87
CA GLU A 9 13.62 7.26 12.51
C GLU A 9 12.92 8.62 12.43
N ARG A 10 12.25 8.92 11.30
CA ARG A 10 11.62 10.22 11.08
C ARG A 10 10.15 10.29 11.47
N LYS A 11 9.42 9.17 11.36
CA LYS A 11 7.95 9.14 11.41
C LYS A 11 7.39 8.16 12.45
N GLY A 12 8.24 7.40 13.13
CA GLY A 12 7.84 6.33 14.04
C GLY A 12 7.20 5.16 13.31
N ASP A 13 6.29 4.45 13.99
CA ASP A 13 5.68 3.24 13.43
C ASP A 13 4.95 3.50 12.09
N PRO A 14 5.09 2.61 11.10
CA PRO A 14 4.40 2.72 9.82
C PRO A 14 2.89 2.87 9.94
N ALA A 15 2.26 2.12 10.86
CA ALA A 15 0.83 2.21 11.19
C ALA A 15 -0.08 2.44 9.96
N LEU A 16 0.16 1.69 8.87
CA LEU A 16 -0.33 2.04 7.54
C LEU A 16 -1.85 2.22 7.50
N THR A 17 -2.63 1.29 8.08
CA THR A 17 -4.09 1.39 8.15
C THR A 17 -4.55 2.65 8.88
N GLY A 18 -3.97 2.95 10.05
CA GLY A 18 -4.30 4.15 10.82
C GLY A 18 -4.00 5.44 10.05
N ARG A 19 -2.87 5.49 9.34
CA ARG A 19 -2.47 6.67 8.54
C ARG A 19 -3.28 6.83 7.26
N HIS A 20 -3.89 5.77 6.74
CA HIS A 20 -4.76 5.83 5.57
C HIS A 20 -6.25 6.01 5.91
N SER A 21 -6.63 5.92 7.19
CA SER A 21 -8.01 6.12 7.68
C SER A 21 -8.72 7.38 7.17
N PRO A 22 -8.04 8.55 7.00
CA PRO A 22 -8.69 9.75 6.46
C PRO A 22 -9.07 9.69 4.98
N PHE A 23 -8.61 8.69 4.22
CA PHE A 23 -8.82 8.58 2.79
C PHE A 23 -9.75 7.41 2.45
N PRO A 24 -10.62 7.52 1.44
CA PRO A 24 -11.46 6.42 0.99
C PRO A 24 -10.63 5.41 0.17
N VAL A 25 -10.07 4.40 0.84
CA VAL A 25 -9.25 3.36 0.18
C VAL A 25 -10.14 2.21 -0.30
N THR A 26 -10.98 2.49 -1.29
CA THR A 26 -11.87 1.49 -1.89
C THR A 26 -11.11 0.46 -2.71
N HIS A 27 -11.76 -0.67 -3.02
CA HIS A 27 -11.20 -1.67 -3.96
C HIS A 27 -10.81 -1.04 -5.32
N GLN A 28 -11.61 -0.10 -5.84
CA GLN A 28 -11.30 0.60 -7.09
C GLN A 28 -10.06 1.50 -6.94
N ALA A 29 -9.92 2.20 -5.80
CA ALA A 29 -8.75 3.03 -5.53
C ALA A 29 -7.47 2.19 -5.42
N ALA A 30 -7.55 1.02 -4.77
CA ALA A 30 -6.43 0.09 -4.65
C ALA A 30 -5.98 -0.46 -6.01
N GLU A 31 -6.91 -0.90 -6.88
CA GLU A 31 -6.57 -1.34 -8.25
C GLU A 31 -5.96 -0.19 -9.07
N ARG A 32 -6.50 1.03 -8.94
CA ARG A 32 -5.96 2.19 -9.65
C ARG A 32 -4.53 2.55 -9.19
N TRP A 33 -4.28 2.51 -7.88
CA TRP A 33 -2.93 2.70 -7.35
C TRP A 33 -1.97 1.61 -7.81
N PHE A 34 -2.42 0.35 -7.80
CA PHE A 34 -1.63 -0.80 -8.24
C PHE A 34 -1.24 -0.70 -9.72
N TYR A 35 -2.17 -0.28 -10.59
CA TYR A 35 -1.88 0.02 -12.00
C TYR A 35 -0.77 1.06 -12.15
N HIS A 36 -0.78 2.14 -11.36
CA HIS A 36 0.29 3.14 -11.41
C HIS A 36 1.64 2.58 -10.95
N MET A 37 1.66 1.69 -9.95
CA MET A 37 2.89 1.02 -9.51
C MET A 37 3.45 0.07 -10.56
N GLU A 38 2.58 -0.67 -11.26
CA GLU A 38 2.99 -1.52 -12.38
C GLU A 38 3.67 -0.69 -13.48
N LYS A 39 3.04 0.42 -13.89
CA LYS A 39 3.61 1.32 -14.91
C LYS A 39 4.91 1.97 -14.47
N ALA A 40 5.04 2.35 -13.20
CA ALA A 40 6.28 2.89 -12.66
C ALA A 40 7.42 1.86 -12.66
N LEU A 41 7.13 0.59 -12.35
CA LEU A 41 8.14 -0.47 -12.42
C LEU A 41 8.51 -0.83 -13.87
N GLU A 42 7.55 -0.85 -14.79
CA GLU A 42 7.81 -1.02 -16.23
C GLU A 42 8.77 0.06 -16.73
N SER A 43 8.54 1.33 -16.37
CA SER A 43 9.37 2.46 -16.80
C SER A 43 10.73 2.55 -16.11
N THR A 44 11.01 1.67 -15.15
CA THR A 44 12.26 1.69 -14.36
C THR A 44 13.22 0.59 -14.83
N PRO A 45 14.25 0.93 -15.63
CA PRO A 45 15.10 -0.09 -16.27
C PRO A 45 16.12 -0.74 -15.32
N TYR A 46 16.46 -0.07 -14.22
CA TYR A 46 17.52 -0.50 -13.28
C TYR A 46 17.04 -1.46 -12.18
N ILE A 47 15.76 -1.84 -12.17
CA ILE A 47 15.23 -2.88 -11.28
C ILE A 47 15.14 -4.18 -12.07
N ASP A 48 15.75 -5.24 -11.58
CA ASP A 48 15.70 -6.56 -12.22
C ASP A 48 14.31 -7.20 -12.13
N ALA A 49 14.05 -8.20 -12.99
CA ALA A 49 12.75 -8.83 -13.12
C ALA A 49 12.27 -9.55 -11.84
N ASP A 50 13.18 -10.18 -11.09
CA ASP A 50 12.83 -10.91 -9.86
C ASP A 50 12.47 -9.91 -8.75
N SER A 51 13.23 -8.82 -8.61
CA SER A 51 12.89 -7.71 -7.71
C SER A 51 11.56 -7.06 -8.07
N LYS A 52 11.27 -6.81 -9.35
CA LYS A 52 9.96 -6.30 -9.81
C LYS A 52 8.82 -7.23 -9.40
N LEU A 53 8.99 -8.55 -9.57
CA LEU A 53 7.96 -9.51 -9.17
C LEU A 53 7.70 -9.51 -7.66
N LYS A 54 8.76 -9.47 -6.85
CA LYS A 54 8.66 -9.38 -5.37
C LYS A 54 7.97 -8.09 -4.94
N MET A 55 8.33 -6.96 -5.55
CA MET A 55 7.70 -5.66 -5.34
C MET A 55 6.20 -5.71 -5.65
N MET A 56 5.83 -6.23 -6.82
CA MET A 56 4.43 -6.29 -7.24
C MET A 56 3.58 -7.14 -6.30
N LYS A 57 4.11 -8.30 -5.86
CA LYS A 57 3.43 -9.14 -4.85
C LYS A 57 3.23 -8.39 -3.53
N PHE A 58 4.27 -7.69 -3.06
CA PHE A 58 4.20 -6.88 -1.85
C PHE A 58 3.18 -5.75 -1.98
N PHE A 59 3.28 -4.94 -3.04
CA PHE A 59 2.37 -3.82 -3.31
C PHE A 59 0.91 -4.27 -3.40
N ARG A 60 0.63 -5.35 -4.14
CA ARG A 60 -0.74 -5.88 -4.25
C ARG A 60 -1.28 -6.26 -2.88
N ARG A 61 -0.52 -7.05 -2.10
CA ARG A 61 -0.93 -7.46 -0.75
C ARG A 61 -1.18 -6.27 0.16
N THR A 62 -0.29 -5.27 0.16
CA THR A 62 -0.42 -4.08 1.01
C THR A 62 -1.62 -3.23 0.60
N ALA A 63 -1.86 -3.02 -0.70
CA ALA A 63 -3.00 -2.24 -1.17
C ALA A 63 -4.33 -2.84 -0.70
N PHE A 64 -4.53 -4.15 -0.87
CA PHE A 64 -5.76 -4.82 -0.43
C PHE A 64 -5.86 -4.98 1.09
N PHE A 65 -4.74 -5.03 1.82
CA PHE A 65 -4.76 -4.92 3.28
C PHE A 65 -5.32 -3.57 3.76
N LEU A 66 -5.04 -2.48 3.03
CA LEU A 66 -5.61 -1.16 3.34
C LEU A 66 -7.10 -1.08 3.01
N VAL A 67 -7.55 -1.74 1.94
CA VAL A 67 -8.99 -1.86 1.62
C VAL A 67 -9.74 -2.54 2.77
N ALA A 68 -9.25 -3.69 3.24
CA ALA A 68 -9.86 -4.39 4.37
C ALA A 68 -9.88 -3.51 5.64
N GLY A 69 -8.83 -2.72 5.85
CA GLY A 69 -8.78 -1.74 6.94
C GLY A 69 -9.82 -0.63 6.83
N ASP A 70 -10.08 -0.12 5.63
CA ASP A 70 -11.12 0.89 5.39
C ASP A 70 -12.53 0.29 5.53
N GLU A 71 -12.74 -0.93 5.05
CA GLU A 71 -14.01 -1.66 5.20
C GLU A 71 -14.37 -1.85 6.68
N LEU A 72 -13.43 -2.31 7.51
CA LEU A 72 -13.62 -2.45 8.96
C LEU A 72 -13.92 -1.11 9.65
N LYS A 73 -13.26 -0.02 9.22
CA LYS A 73 -13.55 1.33 9.73
C LYS A 73 -14.99 1.71 9.41
N ASN A 74 -15.41 1.51 8.16
CA ASN A 74 -16.74 1.87 7.67
C ASN A 74 -17.83 1.02 8.35
N GLU A 75 -17.56 -0.25 8.67
CA GLU A 75 -18.44 -1.10 9.48
C GLU A 75 -18.59 -0.57 10.91
N ASN A 76 -17.47 -0.26 11.59
CA ASN A 76 -17.50 0.27 12.94
C ASN A 76 -18.22 1.62 13.05
N GLN A 77 -18.21 2.43 11.98
CA GLN A 77 -18.94 3.71 11.92
C GLN A 77 -20.45 3.54 11.66
N ARG A 78 -20.90 2.36 11.21
CA ARG A 78 -22.32 2.06 10.93
C ARG A 78 -23.05 1.46 12.13
N VAL A 79 -22.34 1.00 13.16
CA VAL A 79 -22.94 0.51 14.41
C VAL A 79 -23.34 1.73 15.26
N PRO A 80 -24.63 1.86 15.63
CA PRO A 80 -25.15 3.01 16.38
C PRO A 80 -24.63 3.11 17.82
#